data_AF-A0A382JJX4-F1
#
_entry.id   AF-A0A382JJX4-F1
#
_cell.length_a   1.000
_cell.length_b   1.000
_cell.length_c   1.000
_cell.angle_alpha   90.00
_cell.angle_beta   90.00
_cell.angle_gamma   90.00
#
_symmetry.space_group_name_H-M   'P 1'
#
loop_
_entity.id
_entity.type
_entity.pdbx_description
1 polymer ?
#
loop_
_entity_poly.entity_id
_entity_poly.type
_entity_poly.pdbx_seq_one_letter_code
_entity_poly.pdbx_strand_id
1 'polypeptide(L)'
;MAAGMDWANNPLSYELEVLTLVNNEGVGFDLRAIFLECNIYENIRSNFLSGELAIADAVGLLENGKLFGQESLRIRFKQPFGKGDKIDDADIIDQIFRIYKVSQVKKAGQNTIVYKLNFGAPELIQAKRIRISQALRGSMTDIAGRLAKDHLGLSLEESGNPKLTPYFQVREKSQGDNYHVVVPNWSVNYAINWCCGQAQGIDSQSGLQDSYFFFQTANGGYRIQSVASMMGVE
;
A
#
# COMPACT_ATOMS: atom_id res chain seq x y z
N MET A 1 3.15 35.06 -7.19
CA MET A 1 2.36 35.33 -5.97
C MET A 1 0.90 35.11 -6.32
N ALA A 2 0.43 33.85 -6.28
CA ALA A 2 -0.99 33.54 -6.45
C ALA A 2 -1.64 33.60 -5.06
N ALA A 3 -2.17 34.77 -4.73
CA ALA A 3 -2.99 34.96 -3.55
C ALA A 3 -4.39 34.38 -3.82
N GLY A 4 -4.92 33.59 -2.88
CA GLY A 4 -6.36 33.45 -2.71
C GLY A 4 -7.05 32.18 -3.20
N MET A 5 -6.42 31.01 -3.14
CA MET A 5 -7.19 29.75 -3.20
C MET A 5 -7.34 29.20 -1.78
N ASP A 6 -8.52 29.38 -1.20
CA ASP A 6 -8.89 28.93 0.14
C ASP A 6 -9.04 27.40 0.14
N TRP A 7 -7.91 26.70 0.05
CA TRP A 7 -7.82 25.23 0.01
C TRP A 7 -8.41 24.59 1.26
N ALA A 8 -8.47 25.34 2.38
CA ALA A 8 -9.04 24.92 3.64
C ALA A 8 -10.57 24.70 3.57
N ASN A 9 -11.26 25.29 2.58
CA ASN A 9 -12.71 25.18 2.40
C ASN A 9 -13.11 24.29 1.22
N ASN A 10 -12.16 23.71 0.49
CA ASN A 10 -12.47 22.77 -0.59
C ASN A 10 -12.57 21.35 -0.02
N PRO A 11 -13.75 20.71 -0.01
CA PRO A 11 -13.91 19.35 0.53
C PRO A 11 -13.15 18.28 -0.27
N LEU A 12 -12.65 18.63 -1.47
CA LEU A 12 -11.82 17.76 -2.31
C LEU A 12 -10.31 18.00 -2.13
N SER A 13 -9.90 18.90 -1.23
CA SER A 13 -8.48 19.14 -1.00
C SER A 13 -7.86 18.09 -0.08
N TYR A 14 -6.55 17.89 -0.23
CA TYR A 14 -5.74 17.12 0.72
C TYR A 14 -4.64 18.03 1.23
N GLU A 15 -4.43 18.03 2.55
CA GLU A 15 -3.33 18.71 3.22
C GLU A 15 -2.22 17.70 3.49
N LEU A 16 -1.01 17.99 3.03
CA LEU A 16 0.18 17.17 3.30
C LEU A 16 0.80 17.60 4.63
N GLU A 17 0.65 16.77 5.66
CA GLU A 17 1.23 17.05 6.98
C GLU A 17 2.69 16.58 7.07
N VAL A 18 2.97 15.36 6.58
CA VAL A 18 4.28 14.70 6.71
C VAL A 18 4.72 14.15 5.37
N LEU A 19 5.94 14.49 4.97
CA LEU A 19 6.65 13.84 3.87
C LEU A 19 8.13 13.74 4.26
N THR A 20 8.49 12.60 4.84
CA THR A 20 9.83 12.40 5.40
C THR A 20 10.46 11.15 4.83
N LEU A 21 11.65 11.30 4.25
CA LEU A 21 12.49 10.21 3.81
C LEU A 21 13.51 9.88 4.89
N VAL A 22 13.63 8.61 5.27
CA VAL A 22 14.63 8.14 6.21
C VAL A 22 15.56 7.18 5.47
N ASN A 23 16.86 7.53 5.45
CA ASN A 23 17.86 6.69 4.81
C ASN A 23 18.24 5.48 5.69
N ASN A 24 19.07 4.59 5.17
CA ASN A 24 19.50 3.39 5.90
C ASN A 24 20.39 3.69 7.13
N GLU A 25 20.91 4.91 7.25
CA GLU A 25 21.70 5.37 8.41
C GLU A 25 20.81 6.00 9.50
N GLY A 26 19.49 6.07 9.30
CA GLY A 26 18.54 6.69 10.21
C GLY A 26 18.46 8.21 10.10
N VAL A 27 19.09 8.81 9.09
CA VAL A 27 19.01 10.25 8.82
C VAL A 27 17.70 10.56 8.11
N GLY A 28 16.89 11.43 8.71
CA GLY A 28 15.62 11.91 8.19
C GLY A 28 15.77 13.20 7.37
N PHE A 29 15.13 13.23 6.21
CA PHE A 29 15.05 14.37 5.31
C PHE A 29 13.58 14.77 5.12
N ASP A 30 13.25 16.03 5.41
CA ASP A 30 11.93 16.59 5.11
C ASP A 30 11.86 17.04 3.65
N LEU A 31 10.93 16.46 2.89
CA LEU A 31 10.82 16.70 1.45
C LEU A 31 9.67 17.68 1.11
N ARG A 32 8.92 18.19 2.09
CA ARG A 32 7.73 19.04 1.86
C ARG A 32 8.03 20.31 1.09
N ALA A 33 9.25 20.84 1.18
CA ALA A 33 9.65 22.07 0.49
C ALA A 33 10.14 21.83 -0.97
N ILE A 34 10.50 20.59 -1.32
CA ILE A 34 11.18 20.27 -2.59
C ILE A 34 10.40 19.30 -3.49
N PHE A 35 9.33 18.69 -2.99
CA PHE A 35 8.48 17.85 -3.81
C PHE A 35 7.65 18.69 -4.79
N LEU A 36 7.40 18.10 -5.96
CA LEU A 36 6.55 18.69 -7.00
C LEU A 36 5.18 18.02 -7.03
N GLU A 37 5.17 16.69 -6.96
CA GLU A 37 3.97 15.86 -7.15
C GLU A 37 4.15 14.55 -6.39
N CYS A 38 3.09 14.10 -5.72
CA CYS A 38 3.05 12.82 -5.02
C CYS A 38 1.78 12.07 -5.43
N ASN A 39 1.97 10.91 -6.06
CA ASN A 39 0.89 10.03 -6.49
C ASN A 39 0.94 8.71 -5.74
N ILE A 40 -0.17 8.31 -5.14
CA ILE A 40 -0.37 6.99 -4.53
C ILE A 40 -1.43 6.26 -5.36
N TYR A 41 -1.12 5.04 -5.77
CA TYR A 41 -1.98 4.18 -6.56
C TYR A 41 -2.45 2.98 -5.73
N GLU A 42 -3.76 2.79 -5.70
CA GLU A 42 -4.43 1.62 -5.17
C GLU A 42 -5.25 0.92 -6.26
N ASN A 43 -5.31 -0.40 -6.22
CA ASN A 43 -6.05 -1.20 -7.20
C ASN A 43 -6.36 -2.59 -6.64
N ILE A 44 -7.57 -3.11 -6.84
CA ILE A 44 -7.96 -4.47 -6.44
C ILE A 44 -7.12 -5.58 -7.10
N ARG A 45 -6.54 -5.33 -8.27
CA ARG A 45 -5.65 -6.28 -8.99
C ARG A 45 -4.18 -6.16 -8.59
N SER A 46 -3.82 -5.10 -7.87
CA SER A 46 -2.47 -4.91 -7.34
C SER A 46 -2.51 -5.06 -5.82
N ASN A 47 -1.87 -6.12 -5.35
CA ASN A 47 -1.91 -6.54 -3.95
C ASN A 47 -1.47 -5.47 -2.93
N PHE A 48 -0.67 -4.50 -3.36
CA PHE A 48 0.01 -3.54 -2.51
C PHE A 48 -0.12 -2.13 -3.07
N LEU A 49 -0.10 -1.15 -2.17
CA LEU A 49 0.03 0.27 -2.52
C LEU A 49 1.37 0.53 -3.20
N SER A 50 1.34 1.39 -4.22
CA SER A 50 2.53 1.85 -4.94
C SER A 50 2.39 3.33 -5.27
N GLY A 51 3.47 4.00 -5.60
CA GLY A 51 3.41 5.42 -5.90
C GLY A 51 4.68 5.99 -6.49
N GLU A 52 4.58 7.25 -6.91
CA GLU A 52 5.68 8.04 -7.46
C GLU A 52 5.71 9.40 -6.75
N LEU A 53 6.91 9.82 -6.34
CA LEU A 53 7.19 11.14 -5.78
C LEU A 53 8.16 11.87 -6.69
N ALA A 54 7.71 12.95 -7.33
CA ALA A 54 8.57 13.82 -8.14
C ALA A 54 9.21 14.89 -7.24
N ILE A 55 10.53 15.07 -7.35
CA ILE A 55 11.32 15.99 -6.54
C ILE A 55 12.11 16.92 -7.46
N ALA A 56 12.12 18.22 -7.13
CA ALA A 56 13.04 19.20 -7.70
C ALA A 56 14.13 19.51 -6.67
N ASP A 57 15.29 18.90 -6.84
CA ASP A 57 16.40 18.98 -5.92
C ASP A 57 17.42 20.03 -6.36
N ALA A 58 17.57 21.08 -5.56
CA ALA A 58 18.62 22.10 -5.71
C ALA A 58 19.69 22.04 -4.61
N VAL A 59 19.53 21.14 -3.63
CA VAL A 59 20.39 21.04 -2.43
C VAL A 59 21.37 19.85 -2.55
N GLY A 60 21.13 18.95 -3.50
CA GLY A 60 21.93 17.75 -3.71
C GLY A 60 21.52 16.61 -2.79
N LEU A 61 20.23 16.49 -2.46
CA LEU A 61 19.66 15.35 -1.74
C LEU A 61 19.95 14.03 -2.45
N LEU A 62 19.88 13.98 -3.78
CA LEU A 62 20.15 12.75 -4.52
C LEU A 62 21.58 12.24 -4.31
N GLU A 63 22.54 13.15 -4.24
CA GLU A 63 23.97 12.84 -4.09
C GLU A 63 24.33 12.55 -2.63
N ASN A 64 23.78 13.31 -1.68
CA ASN A 64 24.11 13.23 -0.26
C ASN A 64 23.21 12.25 0.53
N GLY A 65 22.01 11.96 0.03
CA GLY A 65 20.97 11.21 0.74
C GLY A 65 21.23 9.71 0.83
N LYS A 66 22.23 9.19 0.09
CA LYS A 66 22.60 7.76 0.07
C LYS A 66 21.40 6.84 -0.22
N LEU A 67 20.70 7.12 -1.32
CA LEU A 67 19.51 6.38 -1.74
C LEU A 67 19.92 5.07 -2.46
N PHE A 68 20.01 3.97 -1.72
CA PHE A 68 20.39 2.65 -2.20
C PHE A 68 19.19 1.71 -2.47
N GLY A 69 17.94 2.18 -2.32
CA GLY A 69 16.74 1.38 -2.57
C GLY A 69 16.28 0.57 -1.36
N GLN A 70 16.64 1.03 -0.16
CA GLN A 70 16.17 0.47 1.12
C GLN A 70 15.55 1.52 2.05
N GLU A 71 15.42 2.74 1.56
CA GLU A 71 14.96 3.90 2.34
C GLU A 71 13.47 3.83 2.61
N SER A 72 13.07 4.38 3.75
CA SER A 72 11.67 4.47 4.15
C SER A 72 11.14 5.86 3.85
N LEU A 73 9.92 5.94 3.37
CA LEU A 73 9.21 7.18 3.07
C LEU A 73 7.92 7.19 3.89
N ARG A 74 7.80 8.11 4.84
CA ARG A 74 6.54 8.32 5.56
C ARG A 74 5.77 9.44 4.89
N ILE A 75 4.52 9.16 4.53
CA ILE A 75 3.61 10.12 3.93
C ILE A 75 2.37 10.20 4.81
N ARG A 76 1.98 11.43 5.18
CA ARG A 76 0.73 11.69 5.89
C ARG A 76 -0.07 12.78 5.17
N PHE A 77 -1.23 12.39 4.65
CA PHE A 77 -2.25 13.30 4.15
C PHE A 77 -3.44 13.37 5.10
N LYS A 78 -4.07 14.53 5.10
CA LYS A 78 -5.29 14.81 5.85
C LYS A 78 -6.29 15.45 4.92
N GLN A 79 -7.51 14.92 4.87
CA GLN A 79 -8.61 15.59 4.19
C GLN A 79 -9.28 16.57 5.18
N PRO A 80 -9.33 17.88 4.89
CA PRO A 80 -10.04 18.82 5.74
C PRO A 80 -11.55 18.65 5.55
N PHE A 81 -12.26 18.38 6.65
CA PHE A 81 -13.73 18.39 6.68
C PHE A 81 -14.24 19.51 7.58
N GLY A 82 -14.76 20.58 6.99
CA GLY A 82 -15.42 21.68 7.70
C GLY A 82 -14.52 22.49 8.64
N LYS A 83 -14.93 23.72 8.98
CA LYS A 83 -14.26 24.51 10.01
C LYS A 83 -14.66 24.01 11.40
N GLY A 84 -13.76 23.27 12.06
CA GLY A 84 -13.83 23.02 13.51
C GLY A 84 -14.35 21.65 13.93
N ASP A 85 -14.67 20.75 13.00
CA ASP A 85 -15.00 19.37 13.33
C ASP A 85 -13.74 18.54 13.58
N LYS A 86 -13.86 17.56 14.48
CA LYS A 86 -12.80 16.57 14.71
C LYS A 86 -12.65 15.75 13.43
N ILE A 87 -11.46 15.78 12.84
CA ILE A 87 -11.12 14.90 11.71
C ILE A 87 -11.18 13.46 12.21
N ASP A 88 -11.95 12.63 11.52
CA ASP A 88 -12.01 11.20 11.79
C ASP A 88 -10.70 10.55 11.35
N ASP A 89 -10.22 9.52 12.07
CA ASP A 89 -9.01 8.79 11.68
C ASP A 89 -9.19 8.15 10.28
N ALA A 90 -10.43 7.95 9.82
CA ALA A 90 -10.76 7.46 8.48
C ALA A 90 -10.41 8.44 7.33
N ASP A 91 -10.29 9.74 7.62
CA ASP A 91 -9.99 10.80 6.64
C ASP A 91 -8.48 11.12 6.56
N ILE A 92 -7.65 10.27 7.18
CA ILE A 92 -6.20 10.42 7.27
C ILE A 92 -5.53 9.24 6.55
N ILE A 93 -4.64 9.55 5.62
CA ILE A 93 -3.72 8.57 5.03
C ILE A 93 -2.38 8.75 5.73
N ASP A 94 -1.99 7.86 6.63
CA ASP A 94 -0.65 7.82 7.24
C ASP A 94 -0.01 6.47 6.93
N GLN A 95 0.94 6.46 6.01
CA GLN A 95 1.55 5.23 5.52
C GLN A 95 3.07 5.34 5.43
N ILE A 96 3.73 4.22 5.72
CA ILE A 96 5.17 4.05 5.55
C ILE A 96 5.40 3.19 4.31
N PHE A 97 6.15 3.75 3.36
CA PHE A 97 6.53 3.10 2.12
C PHE A 97 8.01 2.81 2.07
N ARG A 98 8.41 1.92 1.17
CA ARG A 98 9.79 1.64 0.84
C ARG A 98 10.11 2.13 -0.56
N ILE A 99 11.15 2.93 -0.68
CA ILE A 99 11.65 3.40 -1.97
C ILE A 99 12.45 2.26 -2.60
N TYR A 100 12.08 1.87 -3.82
CA TYR A 100 12.73 0.75 -4.51
C TYR A 100 13.43 1.18 -5.81
N LYS A 101 13.14 2.38 -6.34
CA LYS A 101 13.73 2.84 -7.59
C LYS A 101 13.72 4.36 -7.70
N VAL A 102 14.88 4.94 -8.02
CA VAL A 102 14.98 6.31 -8.54
C VAL A 102 14.89 6.26 -10.07
N SER A 103 14.10 7.14 -10.68
CA SER A 103 13.89 7.17 -12.12
C SER A 103 13.74 8.57 -12.67
N GLN A 104 13.83 8.70 -14.00
CA GLN A 104 13.63 9.97 -14.72
C GLN A 104 14.51 11.14 -14.20
N VAL A 105 15.76 10.85 -13.85
CA VAL A 105 16.73 11.87 -13.43
C VAL A 105 17.05 12.79 -14.62
N LYS A 106 16.71 14.08 -14.48
CA LYS A 106 16.92 15.11 -15.50
C LYS A 106 17.44 16.37 -14.85
N LYS A 107 18.34 17.09 -15.53
CA LYS A 107 18.77 18.42 -15.10
C LYS A 107 17.75 19.45 -15.56
N ALA A 108 17.25 20.27 -14.64
CA ALA A 108 16.38 21.40 -14.90
C ALA A 108 17.15 22.69 -14.57
N GLY A 109 17.79 23.31 -15.56
CA GLY A 109 18.67 24.47 -15.34
C GLY A 109 20.07 24.09 -14.85
N GLN A 110 20.78 25.05 -14.24
CA GLN A 110 22.20 24.88 -13.88
C GLN A 110 22.41 24.06 -12.60
N ASN A 111 21.59 24.27 -11.56
CA ASN A 111 21.79 23.67 -10.22
C ASN A 111 20.62 22.84 -9.72
N THR A 112 19.63 22.51 -10.57
CA THR A 112 18.47 21.74 -10.13
C THR A 112 18.37 20.44 -10.92
N ILE A 113 18.15 19.35 -10.19
CA ILE A 113 17.92 18.02 -10.75
C ILE A 113 16.50 17.62 -10.38
N VAL A 114 15.72 17.25 -11.38
CA VAL A 114 14.38 16.69 -11.20
C VAL A 114 14.47 15.18 -11.35
N TYR A 115 13.93 14.44 -10.39
CA TYR A 115 13.87 12.98 -10.45
C TYR A 115 12.61 12.47 -9.76
N LYS A 116 12.29 11.19 -10.03
CA LYS A 116 11.16 10.49 -9.42
C LYS A 116 11.63 9.37 -8.51
N LEU A 117 11.11 9.35 -7.29
CA LEU A 117 11.23 8.23 -6.37
C LEU A 117 9.99 7.34 -6.52
N ASN A 118 10.19 6.09 -6.93
CA ASN A 118 9.14 5.09 -6.95
C ASN A 118 9.17 4.31 -5.64
N PHE A 119 8.02 4.24 -4.99
CA PHE A 119 7.86 3.62 -3.69
C PHE A 119 6.65 2.69 -3.67
N GLY A 120 6.61 1.81 -2.68
CA GLY A 120 5.46 0.93 -2.47
C GLY A 120 5.45 0.35 -1.06
N ALA A 121 4.40 -0.39 -0.73
CA ALA A 121 4.27 -1.00 0.58
C ALA A 121 5.50 -1.89 0.90
N PRO A 122 6.05 -1.88 2.13
CA PRO A 122 7.20 -2.70 2.50
C PRO A 122 7.05 -4.19 2.15
N GLU A 123 5.82 -4.69 2.29
CA GLU A 123 5.39 -6.06 2.04
C GLU A 123 5.52 -6.43 0.55
N LEU A 124 5.43 -5.46 -0.37
CA LEU A 124 5.57 -5.69 -1.81
C LEU A 124 6.92 -6.34 -2.14
N ILE A 125 7.99 -5.87 -1.51
CA ILE A 125 9.35 -6.38 -1.75
C ILE A 125 9.46 -7.81 -1.22
N GLN A 126 8.93 -8.07 -0.02
CA GLN A 126 8.93 -9.41 0.59
C GLN A 126 8.08 -10.38 -0.24
N ALA A 127 6.89 -9.98 -0.66
CA ALA A 127 5.96 -10.80 -1.42
C ALA A 127 6.51 -11.24 -2.78
N LYS A 128 7.34 -10.40 -3.41
CA LYS A 128 8.03 -10.74 -4.67
C LYS A 128 9.29 -11.60 -4.44
N ARG A 129 9.99 -11.40 -3.33
CA ARG A 129 11.28 -12.05 -3.05
C ARG A 129 11.12 -13.44 -2.42
N ILE A 130 10.23 -13.59 -1.45
CA ILE A 130 10.05 -14.83 -0.71
C ILE A 130 9.42 -15.87 -1.63
N ARG A 131 10.04 -17.05 -1.68
CA ARG A 131 9.55 -18.22 -2.38
C ARG A 131 9.07 -19.24 -1.38
N ILE A 132 7.92 -19.83 -1.65
CA ILE A 132 7.29 -20.80 -0.77
C ILE A 132 7.24 -22.17 -1.45
N SER A 133 7.56 -23.20 -0.68
CA SER A 133 7.49 -24.60 -1.10
C SER A 133 6.88 -25.41 0.02
N GLN A 134 5.55 -25.44 0.10
CA GLN A 134 4.82 -26.09 1.19
C GLN A 134 3.46 -26.62 0.73
N ALA A 135 2.98 -27.64 1.46
CA ALA A 135 1.62 -28.15 1.34
C ALA A 135 0.72 -27.43 2.34
N LEU A 136 -0.39 -26.90 1.86
CA LEU A 136 -1.34 -26.08 2.61
C LEU A 136 -2.71 -26.77 2.61
N ARG A 137 -3.45 -26.57 3.70
CA ARG A 137 -4.78 -27.13 3.89
C ARG A 137 -5.72 -26.08 4.46
N GLY A 138 -6.92 -25.97 3.91
CA GLY A 138 -7.93 -25.00 4.35
C GLY A 138 -8.80 -24.52 3.20
N SER A 139 -9.61 -23.51 3.47
CA SER A 139 -10.26 -22.73 2.42
C SER A 139 -9.23 -21.89 1.65
N MET A 140 -9.52 -21.54 0.40
CA MET A 140 -8.56 -20.81 -0.44
C MET A 140 -8.22 -19.44 0.14
N THR A 141 -9.21 -18.72 0.70
CA THR A 141 -8.96 -17.42 1.33
C THR A 141 -8.27 -17.55 2.70
N ASP A 142 -8.52 -18.63 3.46
CA ASP A 142 -7.76 -18.93 4.67
C ASP A 142 -6.31 -19.23 4.37
N ILE A 143 -6.04 -20.00 3.31
CA ILE A 143 -4.68 -20.28 2.85
C ILE A 143 -3.98 -18.97 2.44
N ALA A 144 -4.64 -18.12 1.66
CA ALA A 144 -4.11 -16.81 1.28
C ALA A 144 -3.80 -15.94 2.51
N GLY A 145 -4.72 -15.88 3.48
CA GLY A 145 -4.54 -15.13 4.73
C GLY A 145 -3.38 -15.67 5.59
N ARG A 146 -3.21 -17.00 5.67
CA ARG A 146 -2.07 -17.64 6.36
C ARG A 146 -0.75 -17.31 5.67
N LEU A 147 -0.67 -17.40 4.34
CA LEU A 147 0.53 -17.04 3.60
C LEU A 147 0.94 -15.57 3.81
N ALA A 148 -0.05 -14.68 3.83
CA ALA A 148 0.15 -13.28 4.15
C ALA A 148 0.67 -13.08 5.58
N LYS A 149 0.08 -13.76 6.57
CA LYS A 149 0.56 -13.69 7.96
C LYS A 149 1.99 -14.20 8.10
N ASP A 150 2.25 -15.41 7.62
CA ASP A 150 3.48 -16.14 7.88
C ASP A 150 4.68 -15.53 7.14
N HIS A 151 4.47 -14.93 5.97
CA HIS A 151 5.54 -14.42 5.13
C HIS A 151 5.59 -12.91 4.97
N LEU A 152 4.47 -12.20 5.15
CA LEU A 152 4.40 -10.74 5.04
C LEU A 152 4.20 -10.05 6.40
N GLY A 153 4.04 -10.81 7.49
CA GLY A 153 3.87 -10.26 8.83
C GLY A 153 2.50 -9.61 9.06
N LEU A 154 1.50 -9.91 8.22
CA LEU A 154 0.16 -9.37 8.37
C LEU A 154 -0.54 -9.94 9.62
N SER A 155 -0.97 -9.06 10.51
CA SER A 155 -1.74 -9.47 11.68
C SER A 155 -3.17 -9.84 11.26
N LEU A 156 -3.69 -10.96 11.79
CA LEU A 156 -5.05 -11.43 11.50
C LEU A 156 -6.12 -10.62 12.26
N GLU A 157 -5.72 -9.94 13.32
CA GLU A 157 -6.56 -9.09 14.15
C GLU A 157 -5.91 -7.72 14.25
N GLU A 158 -6.73 -6.69 14.47
CA GLU A 158 -6.27 -5.35 14.80
C GLU A 158 -5.72 -5.36 16.23
N SER A 159 -4.46 -5.78 16.38
CA SER A 159 -3.79 -5.88 17.69
C SER A 159 -2.59 -4.96 17.75
N GLY A 160 -2.71 -3.85 18.49
CA GLY A 160 -1.63 -2.88 18.73
C GLY A 160 -1.91 -1.49 18.16
N ASN A 161 -0.85 -0.77 17.74
CA ASN A 161 -1.00 0.46 16.96
C ASN A 161 -1.22 0.08 15.48
N PRO A 162 -2.44 0.15 14.93
CA PRO A 162 -2.76 -0.26 13.55
C PRO A 162 -1.95 0.51 12.49
N LYS A 163 -1.35 1.64 12.89
CA LYS A 163 -0.52 2.52 12.07
C LYS A 163 0.91 1.99 11.81
N LEU A 164 1.39 1.05 12.62
CA LEU A 164 2.77 0.52 12.53
C LEU A 164 2.83 -0.94 12.07
N THR A 165 1.76 -1.69 12.31
CA THR A 165 1.69 -3.12 11.98
C THR A 165 0.63 -3.33 10.92
N PRO A 166 0.98 -3.88 9.75
CA PRO A 166 0.01 -4.15 8.71
C PRO A 166 -0.94 -5.25 9.18
N TYR A 167 -2.24 -5.05 9.00
CA TYR A 167 -3.29 -5.95 9.50
C TYR A 167 -4.37 -6.19 8.44
N PHE A 168 -5.13 -7.26 8.60
CA PHE A 168 -6.32 -7.54 7.81
C PHE A 168 -7.51 -6.77 8.36
N GLN A 169 -8.08 -5.88 7.55
CA GLN A 169 -9.33 -5.19 7.86
C GLN A 169 -10.53 -6.06 7.52
N VAL A 170 -10.50 -6.74 6.37
CA VAL A 170 -11.57 -7.64 5.95
C VAL A 170 -10.97 -8.94 5.44
N ARG A 171 -11.55 -10.06 5.87
CA ARG A 171 -11.15 -11.40 5.44
C ARG A 171 -12.39 -12.25 5.22
N GLU A 172 -12.87 -12.25 4.00
CA GLU A 172 -14.01 -13.07 3.59
C GLU A 172 -13.58 -14.52 3.42
N LYS A 173 -14.41 -15.43 3.92
CA LYS A 173 -14.16 -16.86 3.85
C LYS A 173 -14.77 -17.43 2.57
N SER A 174 -13.94 -18.08 1.76
CA SER A 174 -14.41 -18.81 0.59
C SER A 174 -15.09 -20.13 0.98
N GLN A 175 -15.92 -20.67 0.09
CA GLN A 175 -16.51 -21.99 0.26
C GLN A 175 -15.43 -23.09 0.30
N GLY A 176 -15.72 -24.16 1.04
CA GLY A 176 -14.91 -25.37 1.12
C GLY A 176 -13.67 -25.21 2.01
N ASP A 177 -13.59 -26.02 3.08
CA ASP A 177 -12.51 -25.93 4.07
C ASP A 177 -11.42 -26.99 3.90
N ASN A 178 -11.61 -27.95 2.99
CA ASN A 178 -10.80 -29.16 2.91
C ASN A 178 -9.91 -29.21 1.66
N TYR A 179 -9.60 -28.08 1.03
CA TYR A 179 -8.69 -28.09 -0.10
C TYR A 179 -7.26 -28.42 0.35
N HIS A 180 -6.58 -29.21 -0.47
CA HIS A 180 -5.17 -29.54 -0.32
C HIS A 180 -4.41 -28.93 -1.49
N VAL A 181 -3.62 -27.90 -1.20
CA VAL A 181 -2.85 -27.17 -2.22
C VAL A 181 -1.37 -27.39 -1.95
N VAL A 182 -0.64 -27.81 -2.97
CA VAL A 182 0.82 -27.85 -2.93
C VAL A 182 1.33 -26.66 -3.73
N VAL A 183 2.10 -25.78 -3.08
CA VAL A 183 2.70 -24.63 -3.75
C VAL A 183 4.16 -24.96 -4.08
N PRO A 184 4.55 -25.14 -5.36
CA PRO A 184 5.91 -25.48 -5.74
C PRO A 184 6.74 -24.22 -6.07
N ASN A 185 7.55 -23.76 -5.11
CA ASN A 185 8.51 -22.66 -5.30
C ASN A 185 7.91 -21.37 -5.91
N TRP A 186 6.67 -21.06 -5.59
CA TRP A 186 6.02 -19.82 -6.06
C TRP A 186 6.41 -18.64 -5.18
N SER A 187 6.33 -17.43 -5.74
CA SER A 187 6.40 -16.24 -4.88
C SER A 187 5.16 -16.14 -4.03
N VAL A 188 5.28 -15.55 -2.84
CA VAL A 188 4.12 -15.32 -1.95
C VAL A 188 3.03 -14.54 -2.68
N ASN A 189 3.42 -13.50 -3.44
CA ASN A 189 2.49 -12.72 -4.25
C ASN A 189 1.71 -13.58 -5.27
N TYR A 190 2.40 -14.48 -5.97
CA TYR A 190 1.75 -15.36 -6.94
C TYR A 190 0.83 -16.37 -6.26
N ALA A 191 1.28 -16.98 -5.17
CA ALA A 191 0.50 -17.97 -4.43
C ALA A 191 -0.78 -17.37 -3.84
N ILE A 192 -0.70 -16.18 -3.24
CA ILE A 192 -1.88 -15.46 -2.73
C ILE A 192 -2.88 -15.18 -3.88
N ASN A 193 -2.40 -14.67 -5.01
CA ASN A 193 -3.27 -14.36 -6.15
C ASN A 193 -3.87 -15.60 -6.78
N TRP A 194 -3.11 -16.70 -6.83
CA TRP A 194 -3.61 -17.98 -7.28
C TRP A 194 -4.71 -18.50 -6.35
N CYS A 195 -4.50 -18.47 -5.03
CA CYS A 195 -5.53 -18.86 -4.06
C CYS A 195 -6.79 -18.00 -4.21
N CYS A 196 -6.66 -16.68 -4.31
CA CYS A 196 -7.82 -15.79 -4.52
C CYS A 196 -8.54 -16.09 -5.84
N GLY A 197 -7.80 -16.36 -6.92
CA GLY A 197 -8.39 -16.74 -8.21
C GLY A 197 -8.96 -18.16 -8.29
N GLN A 198 -8.79 -18.99 -7.25
CA GLN A 198 -9.40 -20.33 -7.14
C GLN A 198 -10.47 -20.40 -6.05
N ALA A 199 -10.66 -19.31 -5.29
CA ALA A 199 -11.68 -19.22 -4.26
C ALA A 199 -13.08 -19.20 -4.89
N GLN A 200 -14.03 -19.85 -4.23
CA GLN A 200 -15.43 -19.90 -4.66
C GLN A 200 -16.33 -19.21 -3.63
N GLY A 201 -17.40 -18.59 -4.12
CA GLY A 201 -18.45 -18.00 -3.31
C GLY A 201 -19.17 -19.05 -2.46
N ILE A 202 -19.78 -18.62 -1.35
CA ILE A 202 -20.52 -19.53 -0.47
C ILE A 202 -21.80 -20.03 -1.15
N ASP A 203 -22.42 -19.19 -1.99
CA ASP A 203 -23.63 -19.51 -2.72
C ASP A 203 -23.35 -19.68 -4.23
N SER A 204 -24.12 -20.56 -4.87
CA SER A 204 -23.97 -20.94 -6.28
C SER A 204 -24.70 -20.00 -7.25
N GLN A 205 -25.28 -18.91 -6.74
CA GLN A 205 -26.22 -18.06 -7.49
C GLN A 205 -25.55 -17.01 -8.38
N SER A 206 -24.27 -16.66 -8.16
CA SER A 206 -23.61 -15.60 -8.93
C SER A 206 -22.10 -15.79 -9.09
N GLY A 207 -21.61 -15.80 -10.33
CA GLY A 207 -20.17 -15.84 -10.64
C GLY A 207 -19.39 -14.60 -10.13
N LEU A 208 -20.09 -13.54 -9.69
CA LEU A 208 -19.45 -12.40 -9.02
C LEU A 208 -18.95 -12.76 -7.61
N GLN A 209 -19.52 -13.78 -6.97
CA GLN A 209 -19.08 -14.26 -5.66
C GLN A 209 -17.80 -15.12 -5.74
N ASP A 210 -17.47 -15.65 -6.93
CA ASP A 210 -16.24 -16.43 -7.16
C ASP A 210 -15.00 -15.54 -7.38
N SER A 211 -15.17 -14.23 -7.48
CA SER A 211 -14.10 -13.30 -7.81
C SER A 211 -13.48 -12.67 -6.57
N TYR A 212 -12.55 -13.37 -5.92
CA TYR A 212 -11.82 -12.84 -4.75
C TYR A 212 -10.55 -12.10 -5.13
N PHE A 213 -10.26 -11.03 -4.38
CA PHE A 213 -9.06 -10.22 -4.54
C PHE A 213 -8.37 -9.99 -3.19
N PHE A 214 -7.05 -10.05 -3.19
CA PHE A 214 -6.20 -9.59 -2.10
C PHE A 214 -5.60 -8.23 -2.49
N PHE A 215 -5.88 -7.19 -1.71
CA PHE A 215 -5.39 -5.84 -1.98
C PHE A 215 -5.27 -5.02 -0.70
N GLN A 216 -4.54 -3.92 -0.80
CA GLN A 216 -4.34 -2.93 0.25
C GLN A 216 -5.03 -1.63 -0.13
N THR A 217 -5.60 -0.94 0.84
CA THR A 217 -6.22 0.38 0.65
C THR A 217 -5.46 1.49 1.35
N ALA A 218 -5.49 2.71 0.81
CA ALA A 218 -4.76 3.84 1.40
C ALA A 218 -5.26 4.22 2.82
N ASN A 219 -6.58 4.29 3.02
CA ASN A 219 -7.24 4.64 4.29
C ASN A 219 -7.53 3.42 5.18
N GLY A 220 -6.81 2.31 5.00
CA GLY A 220 -7.13 1.07 5.71
C GLY A 220 -6.03 0.02 5.66
N GLY A 221 -6.42 -1.20 6.03
CA GLY A 221 -5.54 -2.35 6.03
C GLY A 221 -5.57 -3.15 4.73
N TYR A 222 -5.19 -4.41 4.86
CA TYR A 222 -5.32 -5.41 3.81
C TYR A 222 -6.72 -6.02 3.81
N ARG A 223 -7.20 -6.37 2.63
CA ARG A 223 -8.53 -6.96 2.43
C ARG A 223 -8.42 -8.20 1.56
N ILE A 224 -9.18 -9.23 1.92
CA ILE A 224 -9.55 -10.34 1.04
C ILE A 224 -11.07 -10.29 0.91
N GLN A 225 -11.56 -9.92 -0.27
CA GLN A 225 -12.98 -9.69 -0.53
C GLN A 225 -13.36 -10.15 -1.94
N SER A 226 -14.59 -10.62 -2.08
CA SER A 226 -15.26 -10.89 -3.34
C SER A 226 -15.82 -9.61 -3.98
N VAL A 227 -15.99 -9.60 -5.29
CA VAL A 227 -16.64 -8.46 -6.00
C VAL A 227 -18.08 -8.27 -5.53
N ALA A 228 -18.79 -9.36 -5.24
CA ALA A 228 -20.14 -9.30 -4.71
C ALA A 228 -20.19 -8.54 -3.38
N SER A 229 -19.28 -8.88 -2.44
CA SER A 229 -19.14 -8.16 -1.17
C SER A 229 -18.81 -6.68 -1.36
N MET A 230 -17.93 -6.36 -2.31
CA MET A 230 -17.60 -4.95 -2.63
C MET A 230 -18.78 -4.15 -3.17
N MET A 231 -19.67 -4.79 -3.94
CA MET A 231 -20.86 -4.15 -4.50
C MET A 231 -22.01 -4.04 -3.49
N GLY A 232 -21.90 -4.69 -2.33
CA GLY A 232 -23.00 -4.81 -1.37
C GLY A 232 -24.18 -5.64 -1.90
N VAL A 233 -23.91 -6.56 -2.84
CA VAL A 233 -24.90 -7.52 -3.32
C VAL A 233 -24.73 -8.77 -2.46
N GLU A 234 -25.64 -8.94 -1.48
CA GLU A 234 -25.78 -10.20 -0.73
C GLU A 234 -26.29 -11.33 -1.64
#